data_AF-A0A2V3U261-F1
#
_entry.id   AF-A0A2V3U261-F1
#
_cell.length_a   1.000
_cell.length_b   1.000
_cell.length_c   1.000
_cell.angle_alpha   90.00
_cell.angle_beta   90.00
_cell.angle_gamma   90.00
#
_symmetry.space_group_name_H-M   'P 1'
#
loop_
_entity.id
_entity.type
_entity.pdbx_description
1 polymer ?
#
loop_
_entity_poly.entity_id
_entity_poly.type
_entity_poly.pdbx_seq_one_letter_code
_entity_poly.pdbx_strand_id
1 'polypeptide(L)'
;MSTTARSWSRRSLAALGLGLLLALTPALGPFDASVALAQTDPLPSWNDGKAKTAILDFVRRVTTQGGADYVPVEERVATFDNDGTLWSEQPMYVQVVFAVDRLKEMATANPALRDSQPFKAVVEGDRAALAALGEKGLLAIIAQTHSGMTVTEFEAIVRTWLATARHPRFNQPYTALVYQPMLELLDFLKANDFKTFIVSGGGIEFMRPWVPAAYGIPPERIVGSSGKTLFKLGADKPVIEKLAAVEFVDDGPGKPIGINRFIGRRPLFAAGNSDGDLEMLQWTTLDSGPRFGLIVHHTDAAREWAYDRASPVGRLDKALDEAPRRGWTVVDMKSDWKVVFPFDKK
;
A
#
# COMPACT_ATOMS: atom_id res chain seq x y z
N MET A 1 19.31 -43.71 46.32
CA MET A 1 20.02 -42.94 47.37
C MET A 1 21.41 -42.61 46.86
N SER A 2 21.91 -41.43 47.21
CA SER A 2 22.85 -40.62 46.46
C SER A 2 24.32 -41.03 46.54
N THR A 3 25.06 -40.62 45.49
CA THR A 3 26.43 -40.05 45.50
C THR A 3 27.59 -40.84 46.11
N THR A 4 28.69 -40.98 45.35
CA THR A 4 29.95 -40.28 45.68
C THR A 4 31.01 -40.44 44.59
N ALA A 5 31.73 -39.35 44.34
CA ALA A 5 32.90 -39.23 43.49
C ALA A 5 34.20 -39.61 44.25
N ARG A 6 35.28 -39.96 43.54
CA ARG A 6 36.62 -39.34 43.71
C ARG A 6 37.69 -39.90 42.75
N SER A 7 38.29 -38.92 42.08
CA SER A 7 39.57 -38.73 41.40
C SER A 7 40.87 -39.37 41.94
N TRP A 8 41.92 -39.42 41.08
CA TRP A 8 43.40 -39.20 41.22
C TRP A 8 44.15 -40.20 40.31
N SER A 9 45.33 -40.01 39.68
CA SER A 9 46.33 -38.93 39.56
C SER A 9 47.45 -39.33 38.56
N ARG A 10 47.95 -38.35 37.79
CA ARG A 10 49.34 -37.98 37.37
C ARG A 10 50.47 -39.00 37.03
N ARG A 11 51.37 -38.50 36.12
CA ARG A 11 52.83 -38.75 35.88
C ARG A 11 53.15 -39.72 34.72
N SER A 12 54.12 -39.54 33.81
CA SER A 12 55.26 -38.61 33.62
C SER A 12 55.95 -38.80 32.24
N LEU A 13 56.62 -37.74 31.76
CA LEU A 13 57.95 -37.65 31.07
C LEU A 13 58.26 -38.46 29.78
N ALA A 14 58.69 -37.78 28.70
CA ALA A 14 60.11 -37.63 28.31
C ALA A 14 60.27 -37.19 26.83
N ALA A 15 61.31 -36.39 26.56
CA ALA A 15 61.63 -35.71 25.31
C ALA A 15 62.77 -36.40 24.53
N LEU A 16 62.90 -36.08 23.23
CA LEU A 16 64.08 -36.09 22.31
C LEU A 16 63.49 -35.99 20.88
N GLY A 17 63.94 -35.24 19.88
CA GLY A 17 65.10 -34.37 19.66
C GLY A 17 65.47 -34.42 18.16
N LEU A 18 65.57 -33.24 17.52
CA LEU A 18 66.32 -32.90 16.28
C LEU A 18 65.86 -33.33 14.87
N GLY A 19 65.85 -32.37 13.93
CA GLY A 19 65.95 -32.63 12.48
C GLY A 19 65.41 -31.51 11.57
N LEU A 20 66.28 -30.58 11.15
CA LEU A 20 66.03 -29.45 10.25
C LEU A 20 65.93 -29.90 8.77
N LEU A 21 65.01 -29.36 7.96
CA LEU A 21 65.23 -29.10 6.53
C LEU A 21 64.17 -28.16 5.93
N LEU A 22 64.65 -27.07 5.32
CA LEU A 22 63.89 -26.05 4.58
C LEU A 22 63.25 -26.63 3.31
N ALA A 23 61.99 -26.26 3.07
CA ALA A 23 61.46 -26.08 1.73
C ALA A 23 60.54 -24.85 1.72
N LEU A 24 61.04 -23.73 1.17
CA LEU A 24 60.21 -22.58 0.84
C LEU A 24 59.38 -22.92 -0.41
N THR A 25 58.08 -23.14 -0.22
CA THR A 25 57.09 -23.09 -1.30
C THR A 25 56.24 -21.83 -1.10
N PRO A 26 56.06 -20.96 -2.11
CA PRO A 26 55.04 -19.93 -2.03
C PRO A 26 53.69 -20.63 -2.22
N ALA A 27 52.99 -20.87 -1.12
CA ALA A 27 51.58 -21.23 -1.17
C ALA A 27 50.82 -20.01 -1.70
N LEU A 28 50.58 -19.98 -3.01
CA LEU A 28 49.52 -19.19 -3.62
C LEU A 28 48.21 -19.71 -3.02
N GLY A 29 47.79 -19.12 -1.90
CA GLY A 29 46.46 -19.34 -1.36
C GLY A 29 45.41 -18.94 -2.40
N PRO A 30 44.27 -19.64 -2.48
CA PRO A 30 43.18 -19.21 -3.33
C PRO A 30 42.77 -17.80 -2.86
N PHE A 31 42.95 -16.82 -3.74
CA PHE A 31 42.20 -15.57 -3.64
C PHE A 31 40.74 -15.97 -3.79
N ASP A 32 40.04 -16.07 -2.66
CA ASP A 32 38.59 -15.96 -2.64
C ASP A 32 38.26 -14.56 -3.15
N ALA A 33 38.14 -14.46 -4.48
CA ALA A 33 37.45 -13.37 -5.12
C ALA A 33 35.99 -13.50 -4.67
N SER A 34 35.68 -12.86 -3.55
CA SER A 34 34.33 -12.50 -3.19
C SER A 34 33.80 -11.67 -4.35
N VAL A 35 33.08 -12.34 -5.25
CA VAL A 35 32.25 -11.69 -6.25
C VAL A 35 31.24 -10.90 -5.43
N ALA A 36 31.53 -9.62 -5.23
CA ALA A 36 30.56 -8.65 -4.78
C ALA A 36 29.49 -8.61 -5.86
N LEU A 37 28.46 -9.46 -5.73
CA LEU A 37 27.22 -9.28 -6.44
C LEU A 37 26.79 -7.86 -6.09
N ALA A 38 26.85 -6.95 -7.07
CA ALA A 38 26.34 -5.61 -6.91
C ALA A 38 24.94 -5.76 -6.31
N GLN A 39 24.79 -5.32 -5.06
CA GLN A 39 23.49 -5.28 -4.42
C GLN A 39 22.64 -4.38 -5.32
N THR A 40 21.73 -4.99 -6.08
CA THR A 40 20.80 -4.26 -6.94
C THR A 40 20.12 -3.21 -6.08
N ASP A 41 20.17 -1.95 -6.50
CA ASP A 41 19.51 -0.85 -5.79
C ASP A 41 18.07 -1.27 -5.46
N PRO A 42 17.68 -1.40 -4.18
CA PRO A 42 16.37 -1.91 -3.80
C PRO A 42 15.22 -0.97 -4.17
N LEU A 43 15.53 0.31 -4.46
CA LEU A 43 14.56 1.36 -4.79
C LEU A 43 15.05 2.14 -6.03
N PRO A 44 15.18 1.49 -7.20
CA PRO A 44 15.90 2.04 -8.35
C PRO A 44 15.22 3.26 -8.98
N SER A 45 13.88 3.38 -8.88
CA SER A 45 13.11 4.52 -9.38
C SER A 45 13.06 5.69 -8.38
N TRP A 46 13.64 5.53 -7.19
CA TRP A 46 13.82 6.61 -6.23
C TRP A 46 15.17 7.29 -6.47
N ASN A 47 15.16 8.62 -6.54
CA ASN A 47 16.38 9.42 -6.50
C ASN A 47 17.06 9.29 -5.14
N ASP A 48 18.39 9.40 -5.13
CA ASP A 48 19.13 9.44 -3.88
C ASP A 48 18.81 10.75 -3.16
N GLY A 49 18.39 10.64 -1.91
CA GLY A 49 17.85 11.77 -1.16
C GLY A 49 17.24 11.34 0.16
N LYS A 50 16.72 12.33 0.90
CA LYS A 50 16.23 12.13 2.27
C LYS A 50 15.16 11.05 2.35
N ALA A 51 14.21 11.01 1.40
CA ALA A 51 13.13 10.04 1.41
C ALA A 51 13.64 8.60 1.26
N LYS A 52 14.44 8.33 0.21
CA LYS A 52 15.03 7.00 -0.03
C LYS A 52 15.89 6.56 1.16
N THR A 53 16.77 7.43 1.66
CA THR A 53 17.60 7.13 2.83
C THR A 53 16.76 6.80 4.06
N ALA A 54 15.71 7.58 4.35
CA ALA A 54 14.86 7.37 5.51
C ALA A 54 14.14 6.01 5.46
N ILE A 55 13.65 5.61 4.29
CA ILE A 55 13.03 4.29 4.07
C ILE A 55 14.05 3.17 4.33
N LEU A 56 15.21 3.23 3.68
CA LEU A 56 16.25 2.19 3.78
C LEU A 56 16.77 2.07 5.22
N ASP A 57 17.01 3.20 5.89
CA ASP A 57 17.46 3.20 7.27
C ASP A 57 16.42 2.66 8.23
N PHE A 58 15.15 3.04 8.08
CA PHE A 58 14.08 2.52 8.92
C PHE A 58 13.99 0.99 8.79
N VAL A 59 13.89 0.48 7.56
CA VAL A 59 13.78 -0.96 7.31
C VAL A 59 15.00 -1.69 7.87
N ARG A 60 16.22 -1.20 7.60
CA ARG A 60 17.45 -1.78 8.16
C ARG A 60 17.42 -1.86 9.68
N ARG A 61 17.04 -0.78 10.38
CA ARG A 61 17.02 -0.75 11.86
C ARG A 61 16.06 -1.80 12.44
N VAL A 62 14.86 -1.92 11.87
CA VAL A 62 13.84 -2.84 12.40
C VAL A 62 14.00 -4.29 11.98
N THR A 63 14.85 -4.58 10.99
CA THR A 63 15.10 -5.95 10.50
C THR A 63 16.45 -6.52 10.94
N THR A 64 17.39 -5.70 11.39
CA THR A 64 18.72 -6.15 11.85
C THR A 64 18.62 -6.90 13.17
N GLN A 65 18.76 -8.23 13.12
CA GLN A 65 18.72 -9.09 14.32
C GLN A 65 19.76 -8.67 15.36
N GLY A 66 19.35 -8.64 16.63
CA GLY A 66 20.20 -8.21 17.74
C GLY A 66 20.37 -6.69 17.88
N GLY A 67 19.83 -5.89 16.95
CA GLY A 67 19.77 -4.44 17.08
C GLY A 67 18.75 -3.97 18.11
N ALA A 68 18.96 -2.76 18.66
CA ALA A 68 18.06 -2.17 19.66
C ALA A 68 16.64 -1.89 19.13
N ASP A 69 16.52 -1.65 17.83
CA ASP A 69 15.26 -1.36 17.12
C ASP A 69 14.65 -2.61 16.48
N TYR A 70 15.24 -3.80 16.64
CA TYR A 70 14.79 -5.01 15.97
C TYR A 70 13.33 -5.33 16.30
N VAL A 71 12.53 -5.59 15.27
CA VAL A 71 11.14 -5.99 15.39
C VAL A 71 10.94 -7.41 14.82
N PRO A 72 10.32 -8.34 15.56
CA PRO A 72 10.00 -9.68 15.08
C PRO A 72 9.15 -9.67 13.80
N VAL A 73 9.35 -10.65 12.93
CA VAL A 73 8.70 -10.76 11.61
C VAL A 73 7.17 -10.67 11.72
N GLU A 74 6.60 -11.28 12.75
CA GLU A 74 5.15 -11.32 12.97
C GLU A 74 4.53 -9.95 13.23
N GLU A 75 5.33 -8.99 13.71
CA GLU A 75 4.94 -7.61 14.03
C GLU A 75 5.17 -6.61 12.89
N ARG A 76 5.86 -7.01 11.82
CA ARG A 76 6.18 -6.14 10.67
C ARG A 76 4.96 -5.91 9.78
N VAL A 77 4.10 -4.98 10.18
CA VAL A 77 2.91 -4.56 9.42
C VAL A 77 3.17 -3.19 8.79
N ALA A 78 2.89 -3.07 7.49
CA ALA A 78 2.92 -1.83 6.74
C ALA A 78 1.56 -1.58 6.08
N THR A 79 1.00 -0.38 6.26
CA THR A 79 -0.30 0.02 5.69
C THR A 79 -0.14 1.13 4.66
N PHE A 80 -0.87 1.03 3.56
CA PHE A 80 -0.84 1.98 2.46
C PHE A 80 -2.26 2.42 2.13
N ASP A 81 -2.50 3.71 1.94
CA ASP A 81 -3.64 4.11 1.12
C ASP A 81 -3.43 3.67 -0.34
N ASN A 82 -4.50 3.67 -1.13
CA ASN A 82 -4.46 3.36 -2.55
C ASN A 82 -4.51 4.63 -3.42
N ASP A 83 -5.64 5.34 -3.41
CA ASP A 83 -5.85 6.55 -4.21
C ASP A 83 -4.83 7.63 -3.82
N GLY A 84 -4.07 8.17 -4.78
CA GLY A 84 -3.04 9.17 -4.53
C GLY A 84 -1.76 8.66 -3.86
N THR A 85 -1.75 7.44 -3.33
CA THR A 85 -0.59 6.84 -2.64
C THR A 85 0.07 5.73 -3.44
N LEU A 86 -0.70 4.83 -4.06
CA LEU A 86 -0.20 3.74 -4.91
C LEU A 86 -0.55 3.91 -6.39
N TRP A 87 -1.56 4.71 -6.71
CA TRP A 87 -1.92 5.09 -8.07
C TRP A 87 -2.49 6.51 -8.16
N SER A 88 -2.63 7.04 -9.38
CA SER A 88 -3.22 8.36 -9.62
C SER A 88 -4.71 8.43 -9.28
N GLU A 89 -5.10 9.53 -8.63
CA GLU A 89 -6.48 9.83 -8.23
C GLU A 89 -7.07 11.04 -8.96
N GLN A 90 -6.28 11.73 -9.78
CA GLN A 90 -6.73 12.92 -10.51
C GLN A 90 -7.24 12.54 -11.91
N PRO A 91 -8.21 13.30 -12.47
CA PRO A 91 -8.89 14.46 -11.88
C PRO A 91 -10.03 14.09 -10.89
N MET A 92 -10.23 12.80 -10.64
CA MET A 92 -11.32 12.24 -9.85
C MET A 92 -11.00 10.79 -9.50
N TYR A 93 -11.30 10.38 -8.26
CA TYR A 93 -11.11 9.01 -7.79
C TYR A 93 -11.63 7.98 -8.79
N VAL A 94 -10.85 6.94 -9.04
CA VAL A 94 -11.15 5.96 -10.11
C VAL A 94 -12.47 5.23 -9.86
N GLN A 95 -12.79 4.92 -8.59
CA GLN A 95 -14.07 4.31 -8.25
C GLN A 95 -15.26 5.23 -8.56
N VAL A 96 -15.09 6.54 -8.48
CA VAL A 96 -16.12 7.50 -8.86
C VAL A 96 -16.32 7.50 -10.36
N VAL A 97 -15.23 7.45 -11.14
CA VAL A 97 -15.34 7.28 -12.60
C VAL A 97 -16.09 5.99 -12.94
N PHE A 98 -15.74 4.87 -12.29
CA PHE A 98 -16.45 3.60 -12.42
C PHE A 98 -17.95 3.74 -12.11
N ALA A 99 -18.29 4.37 -10.99
CA ALA A 99 -19.68 4.55 -10.59
C ALA A 99 -20.45 5.45 -11.58
N VAL A 100 -19.80 6.48 -12.14
CA VAL A 100 -20.35 7.34 -13.18
C VAL A 100 -20.64 6.56 -14.46
N ASP A 101 -19.70 5.76 -14.94
CA ASP A 101 -19.90 4.96 -16.15
C ASP A 101 -20.96 3.89 -15.94
N ARG A 102 -20.93 3.21 -14.78
CA ARG A 102 -21.93 2.22 -14.40
C ARG A 102 -23.33 2.80 -14.37
N LEU A 103 -23.46 4.01 -13.85
CA LEU A 103 -24.74 4.70 -13.81
C LEU A 103 -25.25 5.07 -15.21
N LYS A 104 -24.38 5.49 -16.14
CA LYS A 104 -24.78 5.74 -17.53
C LYS A 104 -25.30 4.47 -18.22
N GLU A 105 -24.67 3.33 -17.97
CA GLU A 105 -25.17 2.03 -18.43
C GLU A 105 -26.55 1.70 -17.84
N MET A 106 -26.69 1.83 -16.51
CA MET A 106 -27.97 1.60 -15.82
C MET A 106 -29.07 2.54 -16.30
N ALA A 107 -28.76 3.81 -16.55
CA ALA A 107 -29.70 4.81 -17.07
C ALA A 107 -30.09 4.55 -18.54
N THR A 108 -29.32 3.74 -19.27
CA THR A 108 -29.71 3.24 -20.60
C THR A 108 -30.74 2.12 -20.48
N ALA A 109 -30.60 1.25 -19.48
CA ALA A 109 -31.56 0.19 -19.20
C ALA A 109 -32.82 0.67 -18.45
N ASN A 110 -32.71 1.74 -17.65
CA ASN A 110 -33.80 2.32 -16.87
C ASN A 110 -33.85 3.86 -17.06
N PRO A 111 -34.63 4.34 -18.04
CA PRO A 111 -34.74 5.77 -18.35
C PRO A 111 -35.21 6.64 -17.18
N ALA A 112 -35.95 6.10 -16.21
CA ALA A 112 -36.43 6.85 -15.04
C ALA A 112 -35.27 7.38 -14.16
N LEU A 113 -34.08 6.79 -14.25
CA LEU A 113 -32.89 7.28 -13.58
C LEU A 113 -32.36 8.58 -14.20
N ARG A 114 -32.73 8.94 -15.43
CA ARG A 114 -32.20 10.14 -16.11
C ARG A 114 -32.76 11.44 -15.56
N ASP A 115 -33.94 11.41 -14.95
CA ASP A 115 -34.65 12.61 -14.50
C ASP A 115 -34.48 12.89 -13.00
N SER A 116 -33.79 12.01 -12.26
CA SER A 116 -33.57 12.14 -10.82
C SER A 116 -32.15 12.63 -10.52
N GLN A 117 -32.00 13.57 -9.58
CA GLN A 117 -30.68 13.93 -9.05
C GLN A 117 -30.21 12.87 -8.03
N PRO A 118 -28.91 12.56 -7.93
CA PRO A 118 -27.77 13.16 -8.66
C PRO A 118 -27.53 12.58 -10.06
N PHE A 119 -28.38 11.65 -10.50
CA PHE A 119 -28.15 10.83 -11.69
C PHE A 119 -28.22 11.62 -12.99
N LYS A 120 -29.10 12.61 -13.06
CA LYS A 120 -29.19 13.57 -14.16
C LYS A 120 -27.84 14.26 -14.40
N ALA A 121 -27.22 14.81 -13.35
CA ALA A 121 -25.92 15.47 -13.44
C ALA A 121 -24.82 14.54 -13.97
N VAL A 122 -24.85 13.26 -13.59
CA VAL A 122 -23.89 12.26 -14.08
C VAL A 122 -24.09 11.96 -15.57
N VAL A 123 -25.34 11.79 -16.00
CA VAL A 123 -25.69 11.49 -17.40
C VAL A 123 -25.36 12.67 -18.31
N GLU A 124 -25.62 13.90 -17.86
CA GLU A 124 -25.33 15.14 -18.60
C GLU A 124 -23.84 15.52 -18.57
N GLY A 125 -23.02 14.82 -17.78
CA GLY A 125 -21.58 15.11 -17.65
C GLY A 125 -21.30 16.42 -16.92
N ASP A 126 -22.21 16.86 -16.05
CA ASP A 126 -22.08 18.11 -15.30
C ASP A 126 -21.06 17.93 -14.17
N ARG A 127 -19.80 18.26 -14.49
CA ARG A 127 -18.67 18.17 -13.56
C ARG A 127 -18.81 19.11 -12.37
N ALA A 128 -19.46 20.26 -12.55
CA ALA A 128 -19.68 21.21 -11.46
C ALA A 128 -20.72 20.67 -10.48
N ALA A 129 -21.81 20.10 -11.00
CA ALA A 129 -22.80 19.42 -10.18
C ALA A 129 -22.19 18.20 -9.46
N LEU A 130 -21.39 17.38 -10.16
CA LEU A 130 -20.67 16.25 -9.56
C LEU A 130 -19.72 16.68 -8.43
N ALA A 131 -18.98 17.77 -8.62
CA ALA A 131 -18.16 18.34 -7.55
C ALA A 131 -19.01 18.89 -6.39
N ALA A 132 -20.17 19.48 -6.68
CA ALA A 132 -21.10 20.01 -5.70
C ALA A 132 -21.88 18.94 -4.91
N LEU A 133 -21.94 17.69 -5.39
CA LEU A 133 -22.55 16.58 -4.66
C LEU A 133 -21.91 16.32 -3.30
N GLY A 134 -20.63 16.65 -3.18
CA GLY A 134 -19.81 16.33 -2.02
C GLY A 134 -19.82 14.85 -1.68
N GLU A 135 -19.32 14.52 -0.49
CA GLU A 135 -19.21 13.15 -0.01
C GLU A 135 -20.57 12.42 0.03
N LYS A 136 -21.64 13.09 0.46
CA LYS A 136 -22.98 12.50 0.57
C LYS A 136 -23.59 12.09 -0.76
N GLY A 137 -23.51 12.94 -1.80
CA GLY A 137 -24.05 12.59 -3.11
C GLY A 137 -23.20 11.52 -3.80
N LEU A 138 -21.89 11.50 -3.54
CA LEU A 138 -20.99 10.45 -4.00
C LEU A 138 -21.33 9.08 -3.38
N LEU A 139 -21.57 9.05 -2.06
CA LEU A 139 -22.03 7.85 -1.36
C LEU A 139 -23.37 7.34 -1.90
N ALA A 140 -24.30 8.22 -2.27
CA ALA A 140 -25.57 7.83 -2.88
C ALA A 140 -25.38 7.19 -4.27
N ILE A 141 -24.50 7.73 -5.11
CA ILE A 141 -24.16 7.14 -6.43
C ILE A 141 -23.52 5.76 -6.24
N ILE A 142 -22.56 5.63 -5.31
CA ILE A 142 -21.89 4.36 -5.02
C ILE A 142 -22.90 3.34 -4.50
N ALA A 143 -23.72 3.69 -3.51
CA ALA A 143 -24.72 2.79 -2.95
C ALA A 143 -25.68 2.26 -4.03
N GLN A 144 -26.16 3.12 -4.93
CA GLN A 144 -27.08 2.72 -6.00
C GLN A 144 -26.41 1.83 -7.06
N THR A 145 -25.17 2.12 -7.44
CA THR A 145 -24.47 1.41 -8.52
C THR A 145 -23.85 0.09 -8.07
N HIS A 146 -23.69 -0.11 -6.76
CA HIS A 146 -22.98 -1.26 -6.18
C HIS A 146 -23.91 -2.24 -5.42
N SER A 147 -25.21 -1.95 -5.27
CA SER A 147 -26.14 -2.78 -4.49
C SER A 147 -27.15 -3.53 -5.36
N GLY A 148 -27.84 -4.51 -4.76
CA GLY A 148 -28.84 -5.33 -5.44
C GLY A 148 -28.27 -6.45 -6.32
N MET A 149 -26.98 -6.76 -6.16
CA MET A 149 -26.27 -7.82 -6.87
C MET A 149 -25.38 -8.61 -5.92
N THR A 150 -24.92 -9.78 -6.34
CA THR A 150 -23.95 -10.57 -5.58
C THR A 150 -22.56 -9.95 -5.63
N VAL A 151 -21.72 -10.25 -4.64
CA VAL A 151 -20.30 -9.84 -4.62
C VAL A 151 -19.56 -10.36 -5.86
N THR A 152 -19.86 -11.58 -6.31
CA THR A 152 -19.25 -12.18 -7.52
C THR A 152 -19.66 -11.47 -8.80
N GLU A 153 -20.93 -11.07 -8.93
CA GLU A 153 -21.40 -10.26 -10.07
C GLU A 153 -20.74 -8.88 -10.07
N PHE A 154 -20.67 -8.23 -8.90
CA PHE A 154 -20.01 -6.95 -8.76
C PHE A 154 -18.52 -7.03 -9.14
N GLU A 155 -17.81 -8.06 -8.69
CA GLU A 155 -16.43 -8.33 -9.09
C GLU A 155 -16.28 -8.45 -10.61
N ALA A 156 -17.17 -9.21 -11.28
CA ALA A 156 -17.13 -9.36 -12.74
C ALA A 156 -17.36 -8.03 -13.47
N ILE A 157 -18.27 -7.18 -12.96
CA ILE A 157 -18.53 -5.84 -13.50
C ILE A 157 -17.27 -4.96 -13.38
N VAL A 158 -16.63 -4.94 -12.21
CA VAL A 158 -15.39 -4.18 -11.98
C VAL A 158 -14.27 -4.65 -12.92
N ARG A 159 -14.07 -5.96 -13.05
CA ARG A 159 -13.07 -6.55 -13.96
C ARG A 159 -13.31 -6.14 -15.41
N THR A 160 -14.57 -6.18 -15.85
CA THR A 160 -14.96 -5.81 -17.22
C THR A 160 -14.69 -4.34 -17.49
N TRP A 161 -15.06 -3.46 -16.55
CA TRP A 161 -14.80 -2.03 -16.68
C TRP A 161 -13.29 -1.72 -16.72
N LEU A 162 -12.49 -2.31 -15.81
CA LEU A 162 -11.04 -2.07 -15.78
C LEU A 162 -10.31 -2.53 -17.05
N ALA A 163 -10.84 -3.54 -17.77
CA ALA A 163 -10.24 -4.02 -19.02
C ALA A 163 -10.31 -2.97 -20.13
N THR A 164 -11.38 -2.17 -20.19
CA THR A 164 -11.67 -1.26 -21.29
C THR A 164 -11.51 0.21 -20.93
N ALA A 165 -11.73 0.59 -19.67
CA ALA A 165 -11.64 1.95 -19.20
C ALA A 165 -10.21 2.49 -19.33
N ARG A 166 -10.09 3.73 -19.79
CA ARG A 166 -8.81 4.42 -19.99
C ARG A 166 -8.83 5.78 -19.34
N HIS A 167 -7.72 6.16 -18.71
CA HIS A 167 -7.56 7.49 -18.15
C HIS A 167 -7.48 8.53 -19.28
N PRO A 168 -8.26 9.62 -19.26
CA PRO A 168 -8.38 10.55 -20.39
C PRO A 168 -7.09 11.30 -20.73
N ARG A 169 -6.23 11.58 -19.73
CA ARG A 169 -4.94 12.28 -19.96
C ARG A 169 -3.89 11.40 -20.61
N PHE A 170 -3.77 10.15 -20.17
CA PHE A 170 -2.66 9.27 -20.56
C PHE A 170 -3.06 8.25 -21.62
N ASN A 171 -4.36 8.05 -21.83
CA ASN A 171 -4.91 7.00 -22.68
C ASN A 171 -4.37 5.59 -22.31
N GLN A 172 -4.16 5.37 -21.01
CA GLN A 172 -3.70 4.10 -20.44
C GLN A 172 -4.81 3.46 -19.60
N PRO A 173 -4.85 2.13 -19.44
CA PRO A 173 -5.71 1.48 -18.47
C PRO A 173 -5.50 2.10 -17.08
N TYR A 174 -6.57 2.28 -16.29
CA TYR A 174 -6.44 2.83 -14.94
C TYR A 174 -5.45 2.04 -14.07
N THR A 175 -5.40 0.71 -14.23
CA THR A 175 -4.44 -0.17 -13.54
C THR A 175 -2.98 0.02 -13.96
N ALA A 176 -2.70 0.77 -15.04
CA ALA A 176 -1.35 1.13 -15.44
C ALA A 176 -0.88 2.46 -14.83
N LEU A 177 -1.78 3.25 -14.20
CA LEU A 177 -1.46 4.51 -13.51
C LEU A 177 -0.98 4.29 -12.07
N VAL A 178 -0.43 3.11 -11.78
CA VAL A 178 0.22 2.80 -10.51
C VAL A 178 1.58 3.46 -10.42
N TYR A 179 2.04 3.81 -9.23
CA TYR A 179 3.33 4.47 -9.05
C TYR A 179 4.45 3.45 -8.96
N GLN A 180 5.34 3.49 -9.96
CA GLN A 180 6.46 2.58 -10.06
C GLN A 180 7.42 2.62 -8.84
N PRO A 181 7.76 3.78 -8.26
CA PRO A 181 8.54 3.84 -7.03
C PRO A 181 7.82 3.15 -5.85
N MET A 182 6.49 3.21 -5.79
CA MET A 182 5.72 2.58 -4.72
C MET A 182 5.60 1.07 -4.90
N LEU A 183 5.55 0.57 -6.14
CA LEU A 183 5.68 -0.88 -6.41
C LEU A 183 7.02 -1.41 -5.88
N GLU A 184 8.11 -0.68 -6.13
CA GLU A 184 9.44 -1.05 -5.62
C GLU A 184 9.50 -1.01 -4.09
N LEU A 185 8.84 -0.04 -3.47
CA LEU A 185 8.73 0.03 -2.01
C LEU A 185 7.94 -1.16 -1.42
N LEU A 186 6.83 -1.55 -2.05
CA LEU A 186 6.07 -2.74 -1.64
C LEU A 186 6.91 -4.01 -1.73
N ASP A 187 7.63 -4.20 -2.84
CA ASP A 187 8.53 -5.34 -3.04
C ASP A 187 9.70 -5.32 -2.04
N PHE A 188 10.30 -4.16 -1.79
CA PHE A 188 11.38 -4.00 -0.82
C PHE A 188 10.92 -4.35 0.60
N LEU A 189 9.76 -3.86 1.02
CA LEU A 189 9.19 -4.18 2.33
C LEU A 189 8.89 -5.68 2.45
N LYS A 190 8.29 -6.28 1.42
CA LYS A 190 8.01 -7.72 1.37
C LYS A 190 9.29 -8.56 1.44
N ALA A 191 10.35 -8.16 0.75
CA ALA A 191 11.67 -8.80 0.81
C ALA A 191 12.32 -8.72 2.20
N ASN A 192 11.82 -7.84 3.07
CA ASN A 192 12.24 -7.66 4.46
C ASN A 192 11.18 -8.17 5.47
N ASP A 193 10.33 -9.10 5.02
CA ASP A 193 9.28 -9.78 5.77
C ASP A 193 8.16 -8.88 6.33
N PHE A 194 7.94 -7.71 5.74
CA PHE A 194 6.74 -6.94 6.07
C PHE A 194 5.50 -7.54 5.42
N LYS A 195 4.41 -7.53 6.18
CA LYS A 195 3.05 -7.76 5.69
C LYS A 195 2.50 -6.42 5.23
N THR A 196 2.36 -6.24 3.93
CA THR A 196 1.77 -5.04 3.32
C THR A 196 0.24 -5.17 3.26
N PHE A 197 -0.46 -4.10 3.64
CA PHE A 197 -1.91 -3.97 3.64
C PHE A 197 -2.34 -2.69 2.92
N ILE A 198 -3.49 -2.75 2.26
CA ILE A 198 -4.23 -1.56 1.83
C ILE A 198 -5.17 -1.12 2.95
N VAL A 199 -5.26 0.18 3.21
CA VAL A 199 -6.21 0.84 4.12
C VAL A 199 -6.71 2.11 3.44
N SER A 200 -7.89 2.04 2.80
CA SER A 200 -8.33 3.05 1.85
C SER A 200 -9.80 3.41 2.00
N GLY A 201 -10.12 4.69 1.81
CA GLY A 201 -11.51 5.16 1.74
C GLY A 201 -12.30 4.55 0.58
N GLY A 202 -11.61 4.02 -0.44
CA GLY A 202 -12.21 3.30 -1.55
C GLY A 202 -12.93 2.00 -1.14
N GLY A 203 -13.85 1.57 -1.99
CA GLY A 203 -14.65 0.37 -1.76
C GLY A 203 -13.82 -0.91 -1.76
N ILE A 204 -13.92 -1.70 -0.69
CA ILE A 204 -13.16 -2.95 -0.54
C ILE A 204 -13.42 -3.94 -1.68
N GLU A 205 -14.68 -4.09 -2.13
CA GLU A 205 -14.99 -4.98 -3.26
C GLU A 205 -14.67 -4.37 -4.63
N PHE A 206 -14.40 -3.07 -4.72
CA PHE A 206 -13.88 -2.44 -5.94
C PHE A 206 -12.38 -2.72 -6.10
N MET A 207 -11.63 -2.75 -4.99
CA MET A 207 -10.18 -2.98 -4.99
C MET A 207 -9.78 -4.46 -5.15
N ARG A 208 -10.45 -5.36 -4.42
CA ARG A 208 -10.14 -6.80 -4.40
C ARG A 208 -9.97 -7.48 -5.76
N PRO A 209 -10.73 -7.12 -6.82
CA PRO A 209 -10.58 -7.76 -8.12
C PRO A 209 -9.22 -7.53 -8.80
N TRP A 210 -8.54 -6.42 -8.53
CA TRP A 210 -7.37 -6.01 -9.33
C TRP A 210 -6.11 -5.73 -8.51
N VAL A 211 -6.24 -5.30 -7.26
CA VAL A 211 -5.11 -5.02 -6.36
C VAL A 211 -4.11 -6.19 -6.24
N PRO A 212 -4.52 -7.47 -6.15
CA PRO A 212 -3.56 -8.56 -6.07
C PRO A 212 -2.63 -8.65 -7.28
N ALA A 213 -3.13 -8.38 -8.48
CA ALA A 213 -2.33 -8.39 -9.69
C ALA A 213 -1.45 -7.13 -9.83
N ALA A 214 -1.94 -5.97 -9.36
CA ALA A 214 -1.22 -4.70 -9.46
C ALA A 214 -0.12 -4.56 -8.41
N TYR A 215 -0.37 -4.99 -7.17
CA TYR A 215 0.47 -4.70 -6.00
C TYR A 215 1.02 -5.94 -5.29
N GLY A 216 0.60 -7.14 -5.69
CA GLY A 216 0.96 -8.38 -4.99
C GLY A 216 0.37 -8.49 -3.57
N ILE A 217 -0.66 -7.67 -3.25
CA ILE A 217 -1.36 -7.67 -1.96
C ILE A 217 -2.63 -8.52 -2.08
N PRO A 218 -2.77 -9.62 -1.32
CA PRO A 218 -3.90 -10.53 -1.47
C PRO A 218 -5.20 -9.95 -0.85
N PRO A 219 -6.39 -10.44 -1.25
CA PRO A 219 -7.69 -9.85 -0.85
C PRO A 219 -7.95 -9.70 0.65
N GLU A 220 -7.40 -10.58 1.47
CA GLU A 220 -7.49 -10.56 2.93
C GLU A 220 -6.62 -9.48 3.60
N ARG A 221 -5.73 -8.83 2.83
CA ARG A 221 -4.91 -7.69 3.28
C ARG A 221 -5.38 -6.36 2.69
N ILE A 222 -6.61 -6.33 2.19
CA ILE A 222 -7.24 -5.12 1.69
C ILE A 222 -8.33 -4.72 2.69
N VAL A 223 -8.12 -3.58 3.34
CA VAL A 223 -9.11 -2.90 4.17
C VAL A 223 -9.63 -1.70 3.39
N GLY A 224 -10.94 -1.54 3.38
CA GLY A 224 -11.55 -0.36 2.77
C GLY A 224 -13.01 -0.20 3.16
N SER A 225 -13.63 0.86 2.66
CA SER A 225 -15.04 1.12 2.89
C SER A 225 -15.91 -0.02 2.35
N SER A 226 -16.98 -0.36 3.08
CA SER A 226 -17.83 -1.51 2.76
C SER A 226 -19.32 -1.22 2.97
N GLY A 227 -20.13 -1.89 2.15
CA GLY A 227 -21.58 -1.96 2.34
C GLY A 227 -21.98 -3.19 3.12
N LYS A 228 -23.18 -3.18 3.69
CA LYS A 228 -23.78 -4.37 4.30
C LYS A 228 -23.96 -5.47 3.28
N THR A 229 -23.76 -6.70 3.72
CA THR A 229 -23.96 -7.88 2.90
C THR A 229 -24.94 -8.85 3.54
N LEU A 230 -25.68 -9.58 2.72
CA LEU A 230 -26.62 -10.62 3.15
C LEU A 230 -26.23 -11.97 2.56
N PHE A 231 -26.06 -12.97 3.40
CA PHE A 231 -25.97 -14.37 2.97
C PHE A 231 -27.36 -14.84 2.50
N LYS A 232 -27.42 -15.45 1.31
CA LYS A 232 -28.59 -16.16 0.83
C LYS A 232 -28.20 -17.54 0.32
N LEU A 233 -29.08 -18.51 0.55
CA LEU A 233 -28.98 -19.86 0.03
C LEU A 233 -30.17 -20.10 -0.90
N GLY A 234 -29.92 -20.22 -2.21
CA GLY A 234 -30.94 -20.53 -3.21
C GLY A 234 -30.52 -21.73 -4.04
N ALA A 235 -31.38 -22.74 -4.16
CA ALA A 235 -31.10 -24.00 -4.89
C ALA A 235 -29.71 -24.59 -4.56
N ASP A 236 -29.36 -24.63 -3.26
CA ASP A 236 -28.07 -25.07 -2.72
C ASP A 236 -26.82 -24.30 -3.22
N LYS A 237 -27.01 -23.12 -3.81
CA LYS A 237 -25.94 -22.20 -4.18
C LYS A 237 -25.89 -21.03 -3.19
N PRO A 238 -24.89 -20.98 -2.29
CA PRO A 238 -24.73 -19.84 -1.40
C PRO A 238 -24.23 -18.63 -2.18
N VAL A 239 -24.82 -17.47 -1.90
CA VAL A 239 -24.38 -16.19 -2.43
C VAL A 239 -24.31 -15.15 -1.32
N ILE A 240 -23.47 -14.14 -1.53
CA ILE A 240 -23.40 -12.95 -0.69
C ILE A 240 -23.90 -11.79 -1.53
N GLU A 241 -25.03 -11.21 -1.17
CA GLU A 241 -25.61 -10.05 -1.83
C GLU A 241 -25.15 -8.74 -1.18
N LYS A 242 -24.92 -7.72 -2.00
CA LYS A 242 -24.62 -6.36 -1.57
C LYS A 242 -25.91 -5.58 -1.34
N LEU A 243 -26.10 -5.07 -0.12
CA LEU A 243 -27.27 -4.29 0.27
C LEU A 243 -27.02 -2.78 0.05
N ALA A 244 -28.10 -2.01 -0.11
CA ALA A 244 -28.06 -0.55 -0.19
C ALA A 244 -27.90 0.11 1.19
N ALA A 245 -26.88 -0.29 1.94
CA ALA A 245 -26.57 0.25 3.26
C ALA A 245 -25.07 0.22 3.50
N VAL A 246 -24.53 1.30 4.09
CA VAL A 246 -23.12 1.37 4.48
C VAL A 246 -22.91 0.54 5.75
N GLU A 247 -21.83 -0.23 5.79
CA GLU A 247 -21.38 -0.98 6.97
C GLU A 247 -20.20 -0.27 7.64
N PHE A 248 -19.22 0.18 6.86
CA PHE A 248 -18.01 0.79 7.37
C PHE A 248 -17.42 1.79 6.36
N VAL A 249 -16.90 2.90 6.86
CA VAL A 249 -16.15 3.90 6.08
C VAL A 249 -14.72 3.92 6.60
N ASP A 250 -13.77 3.58 5.73
CA ASP A 250 -12.35 3.43 6.06
C ASP A 250 -11.54 4.66 5.65
N ASP A 251 -11.98 5.84 6.10
CA ASP A 251 -11.33 7.12 5.79
C ASP A 251 -11.21 8.01 7.03
N GLY A 252 -10.17 8.85 7.08
CA GLY A 252 -9.84 9.70 8.22
C GLY A 252 -9.79 8.90 9.54
N PRO A 253 -10.57 9.27 10.58
CA PRO A 253 -10.67 8.51 11.82
C PRO A 253 -11.14 7.06 11.65
N GLY A 254 -11.75 6.70 10.52
CA GLY A 254 -12.11 5.33 10.16
C GLY A 254 -10.89 4.43 9.98
N LYS A 255 -9.79 4.93 9.40
CA LYS A 255 -8.61 4.12 9.07
C LYS A 255 -7.99 3.41 10.29
N PRO A 256 -7.73 4.07 11.44
CA PRO A 256 -7.28 3.37 12.65
C PRO A 256 -8.27 2.31 13.15
N ILE A 257 -9.57 2.55 13.00
CA ILE A 257 -10.62 1.60 13.41
C ILE A 257 -10.61 0.38 12.46
N GLY A 258 -10.41 0.60 11.16
CA GLY A 258 -10.27 -0.45 10.16
C GLY A 258 -9.04 -1.31 10.43
N ILE A 259 -7.89 -0.67 10.67
CA ILE A 259 -6.65 -1.34 11.10
C ILE A 259 -6.90 -2.20 12.34
N ASN A 260 -7.51 -1.64 13.39
CA ASN A 260 -7.79 -2.39 14.61
C ASN A 260 -8.74 -3.57 14.36
N ARG A 261 -9.79 -3.38 13.56
CA ARG A 261 -10.83 -4.38 13.31
C ARG A 261 -10.34 -5.54 12.44
N PHE A 262 -9.63 -5.25 11.35
CA PHE A 262 -9.33 -6.22 10.31
C PHE A 262 -7.90 -6.76 10.38
N ILE A 263 -6.94 -5.95 10.84
CA ILE A 263 -5.53 -6.35 10.97
C ILE A 263 -5.23 -6.81 12.40
N GLY A 264 -5.84 -6.17 13.40
CA GLY A 264 -5.65 -6.50 14.81
C GLY A 264 -4.24 -6.18 15.32
N ARG A 265 -3.51 -5.30 14.62
CA ARG A 265 -2.15 -4.91 14.97
C ARG A 265 -1.89 -3.47 14.55
N ARG A 266 -1.25 -2.70 15.42
CA ARG A 266 -0.75 -1.37 15.07
C ARG A 266 0.41 -1.52 14.07
N PRO A 267 0.40 -0.79 12.93
CA PRO A 267 1.47 -0.87 11.95
C PRO A 267 2.79 -0.30 12.49
N LEU A 268 3.91 -0.71 11.89
CA LEU A 268 5.21 -0.06 12.04
C LEU A 268 5.43 1.03 11.00
N PHE A 269 4.79 0.88 9.85
CA PHE A 269 4.95 1.71 8.68
C PHE A 269 3.57 2.09 8.14
N ALA A 270 3.35 3.37 7.85
CA ALA A 270 2.18 3.84 7.14
C ALA A 270 2.56 4.82 6.03
N ALA A 271 1.96 4.67 4.85
CA ALA A 271 2.05 5.61 3.74
C ALA A 271 0.66 6.08 3.33
N GLY A 272 0.54 7.40 3.15
CA GLY A 272 -0.66 8.07 2.65
C GLY A 272 -0.28 9.26 1.77
N ASN A 273 -1.26 10.07 1.38
CA ASN A 273 -1.03 11.29 0.60
C ASN A 273 -2.00 12.43 0.92
N SER A 274 -2.98 12.22 1.81
CA SER A 274 -4.05 13.19 2.05
C SER A 274 -4.33 13.40 3.54
N ASP A 275 -5.18 14.38 3.85
CA ASP A 275 -5.69 14.58 5.20
C ASP A 275 -6.57 13.42 5.68
N GLY A 276 -7.11 12.59 4.77
CA GLY A 276 -7.79 11.33 5.11
C GLY A 276 -6.86 10.27 5.70
N ASP A 277 -5.54 10.45 5.56
CA ASP A 277 -4.51 9.57 6.15
C ASP A 277 -3.99 10.05 7.49
N LEU A 278 -4.40 11.24 7.94
CA LEU A 278 -3.83 11.89 9.12
C LEU A 278 -3.90 10.98 10.34
N GLU A 279 -5.07 10.44 10.65
CA GLU A 279 -5.27 9.57 11.80
C GLU A 279 -4.58 8.21 11.63
N MET A 280 -4.46 7.68 10.41
CA MET A 280 -3.68 6.45 10.14
C MET A 280 -2.19 6.65 10.45
N LEU A 281 -1.62 7.77 9.98
CA LEU A 281 -0.24 8.15 10.25
C LEU A 281 -0.01 8.39 11.74
N GLN A 282 -0.93 9.10 12.41
CA GLN A 282 -0.88 9.31 13.86
C GLN A 282 -0.96 8.00 14.63
N TRP A 283 -1.92 7.13 14.31
CA TRP A 283 -2.08 5.83 14.96
C TRP A 283 -0.83 4.97 14.82
N THR A 284 -0.19 5.00 13.66
CA THR A 284 1.04 4.25 13.40
C THR A 284 2.23 4.83 14.15
N THR A 285 2.42 6.15 14.10
CA THR A 285 3.70 6.79 14.48
C THR A 285 3.72 7.39 15.88
N LEU A 286 2.57 7.70 16.48
CA LEU A 286 2.46 8.21 17.85
C LEU A 286 2.39 7.06 18.85
N ASP A 287 3.45 6.27 18.86
CA ASP A 287 3.66 5.15 19.76
C ASP A 287 5.15 5.05 20.12
N SER A 288 5.45 4.23 21.12
CA SER A 288 6.82 3.88 21.47
C SER A 288 7.49 2.98 20.42
N GLY A 289 8.81 3.08 20.32
CA GLY A 289 9.62 2.26 19.42
C GLY A 289 9.73 2.82 17.99
N PRO A 290 10.46 2.12 17.11
CA PRO A 290 10.68 2.58 15.75
C PRO A 290 9.37 2.53 14.96
N ARG A 291 8.98 3.67 14.38
CA ARG A 291 7.82 3.82 13.49
C ARG A 291 8.17 4.70 12.29
N PHE A 292 7.45 4.52 11.19
CA PHE A 292 7.66 5.28 9.97
C PHE A 292 6.34 5.77 9.38
N GLY A 293 6.27 7.08 9.12
CA GLY A 293 5.17 7.70 8.38
C GLY A 293 5.70 8.29 7.09
N LEU A 294 5.00 8.05 5.99
CA LEU A 294 5.32 8.57 4.67
C LEU A 294 4.11 9.30 4.08
N ILE A 295 4.34 10.47 3.50
CA ILE A 295 3.35 11.23 2.74
C ILE A 295 3.87 11.39 1.32
N VAL A 296 3.08 10.96 0.32
CA VAL A 296 3.33 11.30 -1.08
C VAL A 296 2.81 12.71 -1.34
N HIS A 297 3.70 13.66 -1.66
CA HIS A 297 3.33 15.01 -2.04
C HIS A 297 3.38 15.16 -3.56
N HIS A 298 2.21 15.36 -4.15
CA HIS A 298 2.01 15.51 -5.59
C HIS A 298 2.48 16.90 -6.05
N THR A 299 3.74 16.98 -6.47
CA THR A 299 4.43 18.24 -6.85
C THR A 299 4.75 18.30 -8.35
N ASP A 300 4.40 17.28 -9.13
CA ASP A 300 4.85 17.11 -10.52
C ASP A 300 3.72 17.24 -11.55
N ALA A 301 3.36 18.47 -11.89
CA ALA A 301 2.34 18.74 -12.90
C ALA A 301 2.68 18.23 -14.31
N ALA A 302 3.96 17.95 -14.60
CA ALA A 302 4.39 17.54 -15.94
C ALA A 302 4.17 16.04 -16.15
N ARG A 303 4.66 15.22 -15.21
CA ARG A 303 4.58 13.76 -15.29
C ARG A 303 3.28 13.22 -14.68
N GLU A 304 2.77 13.87 -13.64
CA GLU A 304 1.52 13.56 -12.94
C GLU A 304 0.73 14.88 -12.81
N TRP A 305 0.26 15.24 -11.62
CA TRP A 305 -0.39 16.47 -11.26
C TRP A 305 0.40 17.14 -10.13
N ALA A 306 0.14 18.43 -9.92
CA ALA A 306 0.61 19.15 -8.74
C ALA A 306 -0.60 19.66 -7.96
N TYR A 307 -0.80 19.15 -6.75
CA TYR A 307 -1.94 19.47 -5.91
C TYR A 307 -1.68 19.15 -4.44
N ASP A 308 -2.31 19.93 -3.55
CA ASP A 308 -2.28 19.70 -2.10
C ASP A 308 -3.51 20.34 -1.40
N ARG A 309 -3.35 21.53 -0.82
CA ARG A 309 -4.28 22.17 0.13
C ARG A 309 -5.61 22.58 -0.49
N ALA A 310 -5.56 23.04 -1.74
CA ALA A 310 -6.73 23.51 -2.46
C ALA A 310 -7.46 22.39 -3.24
N SER A 311 -6.92 21.16 -3.23
CA SER A 311 -7.48 20.09 -4.05
C SER A 311 -8.86 19.65 -3.53
N PRO A 312 -9.85 19.40 -4.42
CA PRO A 312 -11.10 18.74 -4.06
C PRO A 312 -10.96 17.21 -3.97
N VAL A 313 -9.87 16.65 -4.51
CA VAL A 313 -9.56 15.21 -4.57
C VAL A 313 -8.16 15.01 -3.99
N GLY A 314 -8.03 14.19 -2.96
CA GLY A 314 -6.72 13.94 -2.32
C GLY A 314 -6.15 15.19 -1.64
N ARG A 315 -6.99 15.97 -0.95
CA ARG A 315 -6.53 17.19 -0.26
C ARG A 315 -5.45 16.86 0.77
N LEU A 316 -4.33 17.55 0.70
CA LEU A 316 -3.22 17.44 1.65
C LEU A 316 -2.94 18.82 2.26
N ASP A 317 -3.35 19.03 3.51
CA ASP A 317 -3.26 20.32 4.20
C ASP A 317 -2.75 20.14 5.63
N LYS A 318 -3.58 19.57 6.50
CA LYS A 318 -3.23 19.34 7.91
C LYS A 318 -2.14 18.29 8.09
N ALA A 319 -2.19 17.20 7.32
CA ALA A 319 -1.18 16.15 7.42
C ALA A 319 0.21 16.65 6.97
N LEU A 320 0.25 17.58 6.00
CA LEU A 320 1.48 18.22 5.57
C LEU A 320 2.06 19.15 6.65
N ASP A 321 1.21 19.88 7.38
CA ASP A 321 1.65 20.72 8.51
C ASP A 321 2.13 19.90 9.71
N GLU A 322 1.52 18.73 9.96
CA GLU A 322 1.93 17.83 11.04
C GLU A 322 3.24 17.10 10.71
N ALA A 323 3.51 16.77 9.44
CA ALA A 323 4.66 15.97 9.02
C ALA A 323 6.01 16.37 9.65
N PRO A 324 6.47 17.64 9.61
CA PRO A 324 7.74 18.02 10.22
C PRO A 324 7.73 17.88 11.75
N ARG A 325 6.58 18.07 12.41
CA ARG A 325 6.45 17.91 13.88
C ARG A 325 6.51 16.45 14.31
N ARG A 326 6.08 15.55 13.42
CA ARG A 326 5.96 14.11 13.68
C ARG A 326 7.12 13.30 13.08
N GLY A 327 8.02 13.94 12.34
CA GLY A 327 9.11 13.27 11.65
C GLY A 327 8.64 12.38 10.50
N TRP A 328 7.46 12.67 9.92
CA TRP A 328 6.99 11.95 8.74
C TRP A 328 7.81 12.35 7.52
N THR A 329 8.16 11.36 6.71
CA THR A 329 8.87 11.57 5.45
C THR A 329 7.89 12.07 4.41
N VAL A 330 8.05 13.32 3.98
CA VAL A 330 7.32 13.87 2.84
C VAL A 330 8.14 13.61 1.58
N VAL A 331 7.56 12.86 0.64
CA VAL A 331 8.14 12.55 -0.67
C VAL A 331 7.70 13.62 -1.64
N ASP A 332 8.63 14.38 -2.19
CA ASP A 332 8.36 15.31 -3.28
C ASP A 332 8.40 14.51 -4.59
N MET A 333 7.23 14.22 -5.18
CA MET A 333 7.14 13.38 -6.37
C MET A 333 8.05 13.85 -7.51
N LYS A 334 8.16 15.18 -7.68
CA LYS A 334 8.97 15.78 -8.73
C LYS A 334 10.46 15.53 -8.53
N SER A 335 10.98 15.70 -7.32
CA SER A 335 12.41 15.56 -7.05
C SER A 335 12.84 14.16 -6.67
N ASP A 336 11.98 13.39 -6.00
CA ASP A 336 12.38 12.15 -5.34
C ASP A 336 12.12 10.91 -6.23
N TRP A 337 11.30 11.02 -7.27
CA TRP A 337 11.03 9.93 -8.21
C TRP A 337 11.66 10.17 -9.58
N LYS A 338 12.41 9.18 -10.07
CA LYS A 338 13.00 9.17 -11.43
C LYS A 338 11.95 8.96 -12.51
N VAL A 339 11.00 8.09 -12.24
CA VAL A 339 9.83 7.78 -13.08
C VAL A 339 8.60 7.74 -12.19
N VAL A 340 7.44 8.12 -12.74
CA VAL A 340 6.17 8.07 -12.00
C VAL A 340 5.49 6.74 -12.27
N PHE A 341 5.28 6.41 -13.54
CA PHE A 341 4.55 5.22 -13.95
C PHE A 341 5.46 4.14 -14.54
N PRO A 342 5.06 2.86 -14.51
CA PRO A 342 5.83 1.77 -15.12
C PRO A 342 6.09 1.99 -16.61
N PHE A 343 5.13 2.58 -17.33
CA PHE A 343 5.27 2.87 -18.76
C PHE A 343 6.24 4.03 -19.08
N ASP A 344 6.74 4.74 -18.07
CA ASP A 344 7.81 5.74 -18.24
C ASP A 344 9.20 5.10 -18.25
N LYS A 345 9.33 3.83 -17.79
CA LYS A 345 10.57 3.07 -17.85
C LYS A 345 10.89 2.74 -19.31
N LYS A 346 11.92 3.38 -19.85
CA LYS A 346 12.45 3.10 -21.19
C LYS A 346 13.41 1.94 -21.20
#